data_AF-A0A5D2EJ24-F1
#
_entry.id   AF-A0A5D2EJ24-F1
#
_cell.length_a   1.000
_cell.length_b   1.000
_cell.length_c   1.000
_cell.angle_alpha   90.00
_cell.angle_beta   90.00
_cell.angle_gamma   90.00
#
_symmetry.space_group_name_H-M   'P 1'
#
loop_
_entity.id
_entity.type
_entity.pdbx_description
1 polymer ?
#
loop_
_entity_poly.entity_id
_entity_poly.type
_entity_poly.pdbx_seq_one_letter_code
_entity_poly.pdbx_strand_id
1 'polypeptide(L)'
;MGFSPENSNNRHVGIWYKFSSTTVVRVTNREGPISDYNGVLRFENNGIPTLFNETNGVVWYTNPNTSSNPHELVLQLFDSGNLVVKEKNDDDSKNFFWESFDFPCDNILLRMKIGINLITGFEYYISSWKSSGANLLLFATLLSY
;
A
#
# COMPACT_ATOMS: atom_id res chain seq x y z
N MET A 1 -10.95 2.47 -3.72
CA MET A 1 -9.92 2.00 -2.78
C MET A 1 -10.52 1.98 -1.38
N GLY A 2 -11.14 0.87 -0.98
CA GLY A 2 -11.85 0.72 0.29
C GLY A 2 -12.67 -0.57 0.26
N PHE A 3 -12.49 -1.47 1.20
CA PHE A 3 -13.22 -2.74 1.28
C PHE A 3 -13.29 -3.28 2.72
N SER A 4 -14.22 -4.21 2.94
CA SER A 4 -14.31 -5.04 4.15
C SER A 4 -14.02 -6.49 3.77
N PRO A 5 -13.13 -7.20 4.50
CA PRO A 5 -12.97 -8.64 4.35
C PRO A 5 -14.26 -9.38 4.69
N GLU A 6 -14.41 -10.57 4.14
CA GLU A 6 -15.58 -11.41 4.43
C GLU A 6 -15.70 -11.69 5.93
N ASN A 7 -16.91 -11.59 6.47
CA ASN A 7 -17.20 -11.78 7.90
C ASN A 7 -16.48 -10.80 8.85
N SER A 8 -16.08 -9.61 8.37
CA SER A 8 -15.49 -8.57 9.21
C SER A 8 -16.13 -7.21 8.96
N ASN A 9 -16.39 -6.48 10.05
CA ASN A 9 -16.76 -5.07 10.00
C ASN A 9 -15.53 -4.15 9.86
N ASN A 10 -14.33 -4.72 9.92
CA ASN A 10 -13.11 -3.97 9.73
C ASN A 10 -12.99 -3.50 8.29
N ARG A 11 -12.53 -2.26 8.11
CA ARG A 11 -12.36 -1.65 6.81
C ARG A 11 -10.91 -1.34 6.52
N HIS A 12 -10.57 -1.60 5.27
CA HIS A 12 -9.23 -1.51 4.77
C HIS A 12 -9.19 -0.70 3.47
N VAL A 13 -8.11 0.05 3.30
CA VAL A 13 -7.72 0.64 2.03
C VAL A 13 -6.88 -0.39 1.30
N GLY A 14 -7.35 -0.79 0.13
CA GLY A 14 -6.68 -1.76 -0.70
C GLY A 14 -6.72 -1.43 -2.18
N ILE A 15 -5.86 -2.13 -2.90
CA ILE A 15 -5.78 -2.15 -4.36
C ILE A 15 -6.25 -3.54 -4.78
N TRP A 16 -7.07 -3.59 -5.83
CA TRP A 16 -7.61 -4.83 -6.40
C TRP A 16 -7.63 -4.72 -7.92
N TYR A 17 -7.77 -5.86 -8.59
CA TYR A 17 -7.89 -5.87 -10.04
C TYR A 17 -9.23 -5.27 -10.49
N LYS A 18 -9.21 -4.43 -11.53
CA LYS A 18 -10.46 -3.87 -12.10
C LYS A 18 -11.46 -4.95 -12.53
N PHE A 19 -10.96 -6.12 -12.99
CA PHE A 19 -11.79 -7.26 -13.39
C PHE A 19 -12.31 -8.11 -12.22
N SER A 20 -11.82 -7.89 -10.99
CA SER A 20 -12.23 -8.64 -9.80
C SER A 20 -12.07 -7.79 -8.53
N SER A 21 -13.20 -7.31 -8.00
CA SER A 21 -13.23 -6.54 -6.74
C SER A 21 -12.97 -7.38 -5.50
N THR A 22 -12.93 -8.71 -5.61
CA THR A 22 -12.64 -9.63 -4.51
C THR A 22 -11.16 -10.03 -4.47
N THR A 23 -10.44 -9.87 -5.57
CA THR A 23 -9.00 -10.14 -5.65
C THR A 23 -8.23 -8.90 -5.20
N VAL A 24 -8.08 -8.76 -3.89
CA VAL A 24 -7.26 -7.72 -3.26
C VAL A 24 -5.80 -8.09 -3.45
N VAL A 25 -5.05 -7.27 -4.18
CA VAL A 25 -3.62 -7.47 -4.41
C VAL A 25 -2.76 -6.80 -3.35
N ARG A 26 -3.34 -5.84 -2.61
CA ARG A 26 -2.61 -5.08 -1.59
C ARG A 26 -3.52 -4.40 -0.58
N VAL A 27 -3.05 -4.28 0.67
CA VAL A 27 -3.72 -3.56 1.77
C VAL A 27 -2.74 -2.67 2.52
N THR A 28 -3.07 -1.40 2.72
CA THR A 28 -2.15 -0.45 3.38
C THR A 28 -2.32 -0.40 4.90
N ASN A 29 -3.54 -0.45 5.41
CA ASN A 29 -3.86 -0.38 6.85
C ASN A 29 -4.19 -1.77 7.44
N ARG A 30 -3.33 -2.75 7.17
CA ARG A 30 -3.57 -4.15 7.57
C ARG A 30 -3.55 -4.35 9.09
N GLU A 31 -2.59 -3.74 9.78
CA GLU A 31 -2.45 -3.84 11.24
C GLU A 31 -3.37 -2.87 12.00
N GLY A 32 -3.84 -1.81 11.33
CA GLY A 32 -4.75 -0.81 11.88
C GLY A 32 -6.03 -0.72 11.03
N PRO A 33 -6.97 -1.67 11.14
CA PRO A 33 -8.25 -1.55 10.46
C PRO A 33 -9.05 -0.34 10.96
N ILE A 34 -9.88 0.20 10.09
CA ILE A 34 -10.92 1.17 10.49
C ILE A 34 -12.12 0.37 10.99
N SER A 35 -12.51 0.55 12.24
CA SER A 35 -13.63 -0.17 12.88
C SER A 35 -14.97 0.57 12.80
N ASP A 36 -14.96 1.86 12.47
CA ASP A 36 -16.16 2.71 12.36
C ASP A 36 -16.77 2.65 10.95
N TYR A 37 -17.70 3.58 10.62
CA TYR A 37 -18.36 3.72 9.32
C TYR A 37 -17.76 4.76 8.38
N ASN A 38 -16.73 5.54 8.78
CA ASN A 38 -16.14 6.56 7.92
C ASN A 38 -14.60 6.61 7.99
N GLY A 39 -13.95 6.56 6.82
CA GLY A 39 -12.50 6.73 6.68
C GLY A 39 -12.16 7.70 5.57
N VAL A 40 -11.16 8.55 5.78
CA VAL A 40 -10.75 9.57 4.80
C VAL A 40 -9.26 9.51 4.58
N LEU A 41 -8.85 9.26 3.33
CA LEU A 41 -7.47 9.45 2.87
C LEU A 41 -7.34 10.86 2.33
N ARG A 42 -6.45 11.66 2.92
CA ARG A 42 -6.18 13.04 2.48
C ARG A 42 -4.71 13.40 2.68
N PHE A 43 -4.27 14.45 1.98
CA PHE A 43 -2.99 15.09 2.26
C PHE A 43 -3.09 15.93 3.53
N GLU A 44 -2.12 15.77 4.41
CA GLU A 44 -1.87 16.70 5.50
C GLU A 44 -1.12 17.95 5.01
N ASN A 45 -1.03 18.99 5.85
CA ASN A 45 -0.35 20.25 5.49
C ASN A 45 1.14 20.08 5.17
N ASN A 46 1.75 18.99 5.65
CA ASN A 46 3.14 18.61 5.37
C ASN A 46 3.29 17.79 4.07
N GLY A 47 2.20 17.59 3.30
CA GLY A 47 2.22 16.83 2.06
C GLY A 47 2.22 15.31 2.26
N ILE A 48 1.96 14.82 3.47
CA ILE A 48 1.89 13.39 3.75
C ILE A 48 0.46 12.86 3.53
N PRO A 49 0.25 11.89 2.63
CA PRO A 49 -0.98 11.12 2.57
C PRO A 49 -1.23 10.34 3.86
N THR A 50 -2.33 10.67 4.53
CA THR A 50 -2.72 10.07 5.80
C THR A 50 -4.18 9.63 5.76
N LEU A 51 -4.39 8.41 6.25
CA LEU A 51 -5.70 7.79 6.46
C LEU A 51 -6.18 8.10 7.88
N PHE A 52 -7.30 8.79 7.95
CA PHE A 52 -7.98 9.13 9.20
C PHE A 52 -9.25 8.30 9.37
N ASN A 53 -9.58 7.97 10.61
CA ASN A 53 -10.89 7.46 10.99
C ASN A 53 -11.91 8.61 11.18
N GLU A 54 -13.13 8.27 11.59
CA GLU A 54 -14.21 9.24 11.76
C GLU A 54 -13.93 10.30 12.85
N THR A 55 -13.12 9.95 13.86
CA THR A 55 -12.74 10.85 14.95
C THR A 55 -11.47 11.66 14.67
N ASN A 56 -10.98 11.67 13.43
CA ASN A 56 -9.69 12.25 13.01
C ASN A 56 -8.46 11.61 13.68
N GLY A 57 -8.59 10.40 14.23
CA GLY A 57 -7.45 9.58 14.62
C GLY A 57 -6.69 9.07 13.41
N VAL A 58 -5.35 9.10 13.49
CA VAL A 58 -4.47 8.58 12.44
C VAL A 58 -4.47 7.06 12.49
N VAL A 59 -4.82 6.44 11.36
CA VAL A 59 -4.89 4.97 11.21
C VAL A 59 -3.69 4.45 10.44
N TRP A 60 -3.28 5.17 9.41
CA TRP A 60 -2.15 4.82 8.55
C TRP A 60 -1.66 6.08 7.83
N TYR A 61 -0.38 6.14 7.48
CA TYR A 61 0.18 7.22 6.68
C TYR A 61 1.33 6.69 5.84
N THR A 62 1.60 7.35 4.71
CA THR A 62 2.86 7.16 4.00
C THR A 62 3.98 7.83 4.78
N ASN A 63 5.20 7.29 4.80
CA ASN A 63 6.36 7.99 5.36
C ASN A 63 7.32 8.45 4.25
N PRO A 64 6.95 9.48 3.44
CA PRO A 64 7.74 9.93 2.31
C PRO A 64 9.01 10.64 2.77
N ASN A 65 10.12 10.43 2.06
CA ASN A 65 11.38 11.14 2.34
C ASN A 65 11.36 12.56 1.75
N THR A 66 10.65 13.49 2.40
CA THR A 66 10.42 14.87 1.89
C THR A 66 11.52 15.87 2.23
N SER A 67 12.78 15.42 2.37
CA SER A 67 13.92 16.29 2.72
C SER A 67 14.15 17.45 1.74
N SER A 68 13.62 17.36 0.52
CA SER A 68 13.77 18.33 -0.56
C SER A 68 12.69 19.42 -0.66
N ASN A 69 11.74 19.50 0.28
CA ASN A 69 10.72 20.56 0.34
C ASN A 69 9.87 20.66 -0.97
N PRO A 70 9.08 19.61 -1.28
CA PRO A 70 8.41 19.46 -2.57
C PRO A 70 7.32 20.52 -2.80
N HIS A 71 7.17 20.95 -4.06
CA HIS A 71 6.22 22.01 -4.43
C HIS A 71 4.76 21.55 -4.47
N GLU A 72 4.48 20.41 -5.10
CA GLU A 72 3.11 19.87 -5.25
C GLU A 72 3.17 18.33 -5.33
N LEU A 73 2.91 17.67 -4.19
CA LEU A 73 2.86 16.21 -4.12
C LEU A 73 1.50 15.67 -4.54
N VAL A 74 1.52 14.53 -5.22
CA VAL A 74 0.34 13.76 -5.60
C VAL A 74 0.49 12.30 -5.19
N LEU A 75 -0.65 11.66 -4.93
CA LEU A 75 -0.74 10.24 -4.65
C LEU A 75 -1.32 9.58 -5.90
N GLN A 76 -0.49 8.83 -6.63
CA GLN A 76 -0.86 8.29 -7.94
C GLN A 76 -0.74 6.76 -7.96
N LEU A 77 -1.77 6.11 -8.48
CA LEU A 77 -1.76 4.68 -8.78
C LEU A 77 -1.34 4.49 -10.24
N PHE A 78 -0.19 3.85 -10.46
CA PHE A 78 0.28 3.47 -11.79
C PHE A 78 -0.39 2.18 -12.28
N ASP A 79 -0.39 1.96 -13.60
CA ASP A 79 -0.94 0.74 -14.23
C ASP A 79 -0.24 -0.55 -13.77
N SER A 80 0.99 -0.43 -13.27
CA SER A 80 1.72 -1.54 -12.62
C SER A 80 1.07 -2.00 -11.31
N GLY A 81 0.14 -1.22 -10.76
CA GLY A 81 -0.41 -1.40 -9.41
C GLY A 81 0.42 -0.72 -8.32
N ASN A 82 1.49 -0.01 -8.68
CA ASN A 82 2.29 0.75 -7.71
C ASN A 82 1.60 2.07 -7.36
N LEU A 83 1.22 2.23 -6.10
CA LEU A 83 0.78 3.49 -5.54
C LEU A 83 2.01 4.27 -5.07
N VAL A 84 2.19 5.50 -5.54
CA VAL A 84 3.39 6.30 -5.23
C VAL A 84 3.03 7.71 -4.77
N VAL A 85 3.90 8.28 -3.96
CA VAL A 85 3.95 9.71 -3.66
C VAL A 85 5.05 10.34 -4.50
N LYS A 86 4.69 11.28 -5.38
CA LYS A 86 5.61 11.94 -6.30
C LYS A 86 5.23 13.40 -6.49
N GLU A 87 6.13 14.19 -7.07
CA GLU A 87 5.74 15.50 -7.59
C GLU A 87 4.84 15.34 -8.82
N LYS A 88 3.83 16.20 -8.92
CA LYS A 88 2.80 16.13 -9.96
C LYS A 88 3.36 16.00 -11.38
N ASN A 89 4.42 16.75 -11.67
CA ASN A 89 5.03 16.83 -13.01
C ASN A 89 6.34 16.05 -13.13
N ASP A 90 6.66 15.17 -12.19
CA ASP A 90 7.83 14.29 -12.23
C ASP A 90 7.41 12.83 -12.21
N ASP A 91 7.71 12.11 -13.29
CA ASP A 91 7.46 10.68 -13.44
C ASP A 91 8.76 9.84 -13.37
N ASP A 92 9.92 10.44 -13.07
CA ASP A 92 11.13 9.67 -12.84
C ASP A 92 11.02 8.91 -11.51
N SER A 93 10.99 7.58 -11.60
CA SER A 93 10.91 6.69 -10.45
C SER A 93 12.02 6.90 -9.41
N LYS A 94 13.17 7.48 -9.81
CA LYS A 94 14.27 7.80 -8.87
C LYS A 94 13.93 8.93 -7.91
N ASN A 95 12.94 9.75 -8.26
CA ASN A 95 12.51 10.92 -7.52
C ASN A 95 11.22 10.65 -6.73
N PHE A 96 10.74 9.40 -6.69
CA PHE A 96 9.58 9.04 -5.89
C PHE A 96 9.93 9.13 -4.40
N PHE A 97 9.04 9.76 -3.64
CA PHE A 97 9.22 10.00 -2.21
C PHE A 97 8.80 8.79 -1.37
N TRP A 98 7.84 8.02 -1.89
CA TRP A 98 7.34 6.81 -1.29
C TRP A 98 6.76 5.92 -2.39
N GLU A 99 7.05 4.63 -2.32
CA GLU A 99 6.47 3.63 -3.19
C GLU A 99 5.82 2.55 -2.36
N SER A 100 4.62 2.15 -2.78
CA SER A 100 3.98 1.00 -2.19
C SER A 100 4.85 -0.25 -2.38
N PHE A 101 5.47 -0.45 -3.53
CA PHE A 101 6.22 -1.68 -3.83
C PHE A 101 7.36 -2.02 -2.85
N ASP A 102 7.86 -1.04 -2.09
CA ASP A 102 8.86 -1.27 -1.03
C ASP A 102 8.29 -1.93 0.24
N PHE A 103 6.96 -2.01 0.39
CA PHE A 103 6.29 -2.61 1.55
C PHE A 103 5.43 -3.82 1.15
N PRO A 104 6.04 -4.97 0.79
CA PRO A 104 5.30 -6.17 0.40
C PRO A 104 4.30 -6.63 1.49
N CYS A 105 3.17 -7.20 1.04
CA CYS A 105 2.13 -7.76 1.92
C CYS A 105 2.03 -9.28 1.71
N ASP A 106 0.90 -9.77 1.22
CA ASP A 106 0.57 -11.18 1.00
C ASP A 106 0.82 -11.64 -0.45
N ASN A 107 0.94 -10.69 -1.38
CA ASN A 107 1.15 -10.96 -2.81
C ASN A 107 2.38 -10.23 -3.34
N ILE A 108 3.01 -10.83 -4.35
CA ILE A 108 4.13 -10.27 -5.10
C ILE A 108 3.62 -9.88 -6.48
N LEU A 109 3.63 -8.59 -6.78
CA LEU A 109 3.40 -8.08 -8.13
C LEU A 109 4.71 -8.10 -8.90
N LEU A 110 4.61 -8.22 -10.23
CA LEU A 110 5.76 -8.05 -11.13
C LEU A 110 6.50 -6.76 -10.77
N ARG A 111 7.84 -6.85 -10.63
CA ARG A 111 8.78 -5.77 -10.26
C ARG A 111 8.88 -5.45 -8.76
N MET A 112 8.16 -6.16 -7.88
CA MET A 112 8.42 -6.06 -6.43
C MET A 112 9.73 -6.76 -6.06
N LYS A 113 10.44 -6.24 -5.05
CA LYS A 113 11.69 -6.79 -4.51
C LYS A 113 11.38 -7.76 -3.37
N ILE A 114 12.16 -8.83 -3.24
CA ILE A 114 12.14 -9.78 -2.11
C ILE A 114 13.58 -10.05 -1.69
N GLY A 115 13.82 -10.17 -0.40
CA GLY A 115 15.16 -10.38 0.17
C GLY A 115 15.67 -9.14 0.88
N ILE A 116 16.98 -9.01 1.03
CA ILE A 116 17.59 -7.95 1.84
C ILE A 116 18.33 -6.96 0.92
N ASN A 117 18.04 -5.67 1.07
CA ASN A 117 18.89 -4.63 0.52
C ASN A 117 20.17 -4.56 1.36
N LEU A 118 21.28 -5.08 0.85
CA LEU A 118 22.54 -5.15 1.58
C LEU A 118 23.18 -3.77 1.88
N ILE A 119 22.73 -2.71 1.20
CA ILE A 119 23.22 -1.34 1.43
C ILE A 119 22.45 -0.71 2.59
N THR A 120 21.11 -0.82 2.58
CA THR A 120 20.25 -0.17 3.58
C THR A 120 19.92 -1.08 4.78
N GLY A 121 20.18 -2.38 4.67
CA GLY A 121 19.75 -3.41 5.62
C GLY A 121 18.24 -3.69 5.59
N PHE A 122 17.49 -3.09 4.66
CA PHE A 122 16.04 -3.22 4.61
C PHE A 122 15.63 -4.60 4.07
N GLU A 123 14.75 -5.29 4.79
CA GLU A 123 14.23 -6.59 4.40
C GLU A 123 12.85 -6.48 3.73
N TYR A 124 12.74 -7.03 2.53
CA TYR A 124 11.50 -7.18 1.78
C TYR A 124 10.99 -8.62 1.93
N TYR A 125 9.93 -8.83 2.71
CA TYR A 125 9.33 -10.15 2.95
C TYR A 125 7.81 -10.13 2.83
N ILE A 126 7.21 -11.29 2.57
CA ILE A 126 5.76 -11.46 2.48
C ILE A 126 5.20 -12.02 3.79
N SER A 127 3.94 -11.71 4.09
CA SER A 127 3.23 -12.19 5.27
C SER A 127 1.77 -12.56 4.95
N SER A 128 1.34 -13.76 5.34
CA SER A 128 -0.01 -14.29 5.10
C SER A 128 -1.07 -13.67 6.01
N TRP A 129 -2.32 -13.57 5.55
CA TRP A 129 -3.45 -13.06 6.35
C TRP A 129 -3.62 -13.86 7.66
N LYS A 130 -4.03 -13.17 8.74
CA LYS A 130 -4.28 -13.79 10.04
C LYS A 130 -5.46 -14.77 10.03
N SER A 131 -6.41 -14.64 9.09
CA SER A 131 -7.53 -15.56 8.92
C SER A 131 -7.81 -15.83 7.44
N SER A 132 -8.36 -17.01 7.15
CA SER A 132 -8.72 -17.49 5.82
C SER A 132 -10.03 -16.85 5.34
N GLY A 133 -9.99 -15.55 5.03
CA GLY A 133 -11.11 -14.79 4.45
C GLY A 133 -10.82 -14.20 3.06
N ALA A 134 -9.61 -14.39 2.54
CA ALA A 134 -9.23 -14.02 1.18
C ALA A 134 -8.64 -15.27 0.52
N ASN A 135 -9.16 -15.64 -0.65
CA ASN A 135 -8.68 -16.78 -1.42
C ASN A 135 -7.16 -16.71 -1.58
N LEU A 136 -6.45 -17.62 -0.90
CA LEU A 136 -5.09 -18.00 -1.26
C LEU A 136 -5.16 -18.67 -2.63
N LEU A 137 -5.08 -17.89 -3.71
CA LEU A 137 -4.63 -18.43 -4.98
C LEU A 137 -3.10 -18.52 -4.92
N LEU A 138 -2.67 -19.66 -4.42
CA LEU A 138 -1.44 -20.39 -4.70
C LEU A 138 -0.48 -19.71 -5.71
N PHE A 139 0.55 -19.03 -5.23
CA PHE A 139 1.79 -18.83 -6.00
C PHE A 139 3.00 -19.10 -5.11
N ALA A 140 3.02 -20.31 -4.54
CA ALA A 140 4.23 -20.94 -4.02
C ALA A 140 4.49 -22.20 -4.86
N THR A 141 4.90 -22.00 -6.11
CA THR A 141 5.62 -22.96 -6.96
C THR A 141 5.98 -22.21 -8.24
N LEU A 142 7.19 -22.46 -8.76
CA LEU A 142 7.85 -21.75 -9.87
C LEU A 142 8.50 -20.43 -9.44
N LEU A 143 9.71 -20.54 -8.88
CA LEU A 143 10.93 -20.14 -9.59
C LEU A 143 12.12 -20.82 -8.89
N SER A 144 12.27 -22.12 -9.15
CA SER A 144 13.56 -22.81 -9.11
C SER A 144 13.77 -23.40 -10.49
N TYR A 145 14.32 -22.59 -11.39
CA TYR A 145 15.25 -22.95 -12.46
C TYR A 145 15.96 -21.66 -12.91
#